data_AF-A0A2E3XNS6-F1
#
_entry.id   AF-A0A2E3XNS6-F1
#
_cell.length_a   1.000
_cell.length_b   1.000
_cell.length_c   1.000
_cell.angle_alpha   90.00
_cell.angle_beta   90.00
_cell.angle_gamma   90.00
#
_symmetry.space_group_name_H-M   'P 1'
#
loop_
_entity.id
_entity.type
_entity.pdbx_description
1 polymer ?
#
loop_
_entity_poly.entity_id
_entity_poly.type
_entity_poly.pdbx_seq_one_letter_code
_entity_poly.pdbx_strand_id
1 'polypeptide(L)'
;MDYFKHYSTASDSRLISIVLSDGTKPGHYVYFLTEKDFTIGDFVKVGVTSLLRQRLSMMQTGNPRILGFAKILELESGAKARKLEATFKRDFKHQKELNEWFRINEDILGVLNEMV
;
A
#
# COMPACT_ATOMS: atom_id res chain seq x y z
N MET A 1 7.48 5.28 23.28
CA MET A 1 8.46 5.75 22.28
C MET A 1 7.68 5.79 20.99
N ASP A 2 7.00 6.91 20.75
CA ASP A 2 5.80 6.97 19.92
C ASP A 2 6.09 7.90 18.75
N TYR A 3 6.19 7.33 17.55
CA TYR A 3 6.48 8.08 16.32
C TYR A 3 5.41 7.77 15.26
N PHE A 4 4.21 8.33 15.40
CA PHE A 4 3.26 8.43 14.29
C PHE A 4 2.45 9.74 14.38
N LYS A 5 2.64 10.64 13.41
CA LYS A 5 1.75 11.79 13.21
C LYS A 5 0.43 11.28 12.63
N HIS A 6 -0.60 11.27 13.47
CA HIS A 6 -1.98 11.00 13.07
C HIS A 6 -2.50 12.11 12.16
N TYR A 7 -3.08 11.73 11.03
CA TYR A 7 -4.05 12.54 10.31
C TYR A 7 -5.30 11.68 10.09
N SER A 8 -6.33 11.95 10.88
CA SER A 8 -7.68 11.43 10.71
C SER A 8 -8.54 12.55 10.17
N THR A 9 -9.27 12.30 9.08
CA THR A 9 -10.46 13.07 8.74
C THR A 9 -11.62 12.12 8.47
N ALA A 10 -12.43 12.00 9.52
CA ALA A 10 -13.86 11.74 9.62
C ALA A 10 -14.62 11.20 8.39
N SER A 11 -15.26 10.06 8.66
CA SER A 11 -16.67 9.71 8.39
C SER A 11 -17.22 9.85 6.98
N ASP A 12 -17.58 8.67 6.46
CA ASP A 12 -18.41 8.37 5.28
C ASP A 12 -17.66 8.17 3.96
N SER A 13 -17.85 6.97 3.40
CA SER A 13 -17.23 6.40 2.17
C SER A 13 -15.69 6.26 2.13
N ARG A 14 -15.21 5.08 2.56
CA ARG A 14 -14.02 4.30 2.11
C ARG A 14 -12.91 5.01 1.30
N LEU A 15 -12.37 6.13 1.77
CA LEU A 15 -11.15 6.68 1.22
C LEU A 15 -10.21 7.06 2.37
N ILE A 16 -9.24 6.19 2.64
CA ILE A 16 -8.03 6.61 3.36
C ILE A 16 -7.27 7.53 2.40
N SER A 17 -7.60 8.82 2.45
CA SER A 17 -6.79 9.89 1.86
C SER A 17 -5.46 9.92 2.63
N ILE A 18 -4.49 9.11 2.19
CA ILE A 18 -3.11 9.30 2.61
C ILE A 18 -2.60 10.50 1.85
N VAL A 19 -2.60 11.66 2.51
CA VAL A 19 -1.87 12.84 2.07
C VAL A 19 -0.42 12.42 1.96
N LEU A 20 0.02 12.14 0.73
CA LEU A 20 1.43 12.06 0.39
C LEU A 20 2.05 13.34 0.92
N SER A 21 2.98 13.24 1.86
CA SER A 21 4.00 14.26 2.07
C SER A 21 4.75 14.38 0.74
N ASP A 22 4.19 15.18 -0.17
CA ASP A 22 4.48 15.42 -1.60
C ASP A 22 4.76 14.20 -2.52
N GLY A 23 5.00 12.99 -2.00
CA GLY A 23 5.38 11.80 -2.76
C GLY A 23 6.70 11.95 -3.52
N THR A 24 7.42 13.06 -3.32
CA THR A 24 8.68 13.43 -3.98
C THR A 24 9.89 13.20 -3.07
N LYS A 25 9.70 13.17 -1.75
CA LYS A 25 10.79 12.92 -0.81
C LYS A 25 11.30 11.46 -0.91
N PRO A 26 12.62 11.26 -1.13
CA PRO A 26 13.24 9.96 -1.01
C PRO A 26 13.04 9.38 0.40
N GLY A 27 12.68 8.10 0.48
CA GLY A 27 12.51 7.38 1.74
C GLY A 27 12.61 5.87 1.57
N HIS A 28 12.05 5.13 2.52
CA HIS A 28 11.92 3.67 2.44
C HIS A 28 10.48 3.30 2.71
N TYR A 29 9.72 3.03 1.66
CA TYR A 29 8.29 2.81 1.75
C TYR A 29 7.94 1.36 1.43
N VAL A 30 7.02 0.79 2.21
CA VAL A 30 6.19 -0.35 1.80
C VAL A 30 4.83 0.21 1.40
N TYR A 31 4.32 -0.20 0.25
CA TYR A 31 3.05 0.26 -0.27
C TYR A 31 2.14 -0.89 -0.65
N PHE A 32 0.84 -0.60 -0.57
CA PHE A 32 -0.25 -1.42 -1.08
C PHE A 32 -0.89 -0.65 -2.23
N LEU A 33 -0.78 -1.19 -3.44
CA LEU A 33 -1.28 -0.59 -4.67
C LEU A 33 -2.50 -1.36 -5.16
N THR A 34 -3.58 -0.65 -5.44
CA THR A 34 -4.83 -1.23 -5.93
C THR A 34 -5.56 -0.20 -6.80
N GLU A 35 -6.75 -0.53 -7.27
CA GLU A 35 -7.63 0.41 -7.94
C GLU A 35 -8.23 1.39 -6.94
N LYS A 36 -8.48 2.63 -7.38
CA LYS A 36 -8.88 3.73 -6.47
C LYS A 36 -10.09 3.40 -5.59
N ASP A 37 -11.05 2.63 -6.11
CA ASP A 37 -12.33 2.31 -5.46
C ASP A 37 -12.45 0.81 -5.11
N PHE A 38 -11.36 0.22 -4.64
CA PHE A 38 -11.27 -1.22 -4.37
C PHE A 38 -12.25 -1.72 -3.29
N THR A 39 -12.58 -3.01 -3.39
CA THR A 39 -13.47 -3.77 -2.52
C THR A 39 -12.91 -5.17 -2.22
N ILE A 40 -13.56 -5.92 -1.34
CA ILE A 40 -13.25 -7.35 -1.15
C ILE A 40 -13.47 -8.08 -2.47
N GLY A 41 -12.52 -8.93 -2.86
CA GLY A 41 -12.51 -9.64 -4.13
C GLY A 41 -11.68 -8.97 -5.22
N ASP A 42 -11.33 -7.69 -5.06
CA ASP A 42 -10.36 -7.00 -5.92
C ASP A 42 -8.93 -7.43 -5.60
N PHE A 43 -7.96 -6.82 -6.29
CA PHE A 43 -6.56 -7.19 -6.16
C PHE A 43 -5.72 -6.05 -5.58
N VAL A 44 -4.78 -6.41 -4.73
CA VAL A 44 -3.76 -5.51 -4.20
C VAL A 44 -2.37 -6.05 -4.51
N LYS A 45 -1.46 -5.13 -4.84
CA LYS A 45 -0.04 -5.41 -4.99
C LYS A 45 0.71 -4.82 -3.81
N VAL A 46 1.54 -5.64 -3.16
CA VAL A 46 2.46 -5.17 -2.12
C VAL A 46 3.83 -4.94 -2.75
N GLY A 47 4.44 -3.81 -2.47
CA GLY A 47 5.78 -3.50 -2.98
C GLY A 47 6.56 -2.54 -2.11
N VAL A 48 7.84 -2.35 -2.46
CA VAL A 48 8.69 -1.34 -1.86
C VAL A 48 9.13 -0.29 -2.88
N THR A 49 9.32 0.94 -2.42
CA THR A 49 9.92 2.01 -3.23
C THR A 49 10.65 3.02 -2.35
N SER A 50 11.62 3.72 -2.94
CA SER A 50 12.19 4.94 -2.35
C SER A 50 11.50 6.22 -2.81
N LEU A 51 10.74 6.16 -3.91
CA LEU A 51 10.06 7.30 -4.53
C LEU A 51 8.65 6.88 -4.94
N LEU A 52 7.65 7.32 -4.17
CA LEU A 52 6.25 6.90 -4.35
C LEU A 52 5.67 7.40 -5.66
N ARG A 53 5.87 8.69 -5.99
CA ARG A 53 5.31 9.30 -7.21
C ARG A 53 5.86 8.66 -8.48
N GLN A 54 7.17 8.46 -8.55
CA GLN A 54 7.80 7.79 -9.69
C GLN A 54 7.30 6.35 -9.81
N ARG A 55 7.19 5.63 -8.69
CA ARG A 55 6.69 4.24 -8.70
C ARG A 55 5.24 4.15 -9.18
N LEU A 56 4.36 5.01 -8.69
CA LEU A 56 2.96 5.05 -9.14
C LEU A 56 2.89 5.36 -10.65
N SER A 57 3.63 6.37 -11.10
CA SER A 57 3.70 6.72 -12.53
C SER A 57 4.17 5.54 -13.39
N MET A 58 5.22 4.82 -12.95
CA MET A 58 5.70 3.63 -13.67
C MET A 58 4.67 2.51 -13.72
N MET A 59 3.94 2.29 -12.62
CA MET A 59 2.90 1.26 -12.54
C MET A 59 1.64 1.62 -13.35
N GLN A 60 1.36 2.92 -13.52
CA GLN A 60 0.24 3.42 -14.31
C GLN A 60 0.51 3.36 -15.83
N THR A 61 1.77 3.48 -16.25
CA THR A 61 2.15 3.40 -17.66
C THR A 61 1.71 2.08 -18.28
N GLY A 62 0.81 2.14 -19.27
CA GLY A 62 0.26 0.97 -19.95
C GLY A 62 -0.81 0.21 -19.16
N ASN A 63 -1.21 0.70 -17.97
CA ASN A 63 -2.32 0.14 -17.22
C ASN A 63 -3.61 0.92 -17.51
N PRO A 64 -4.68 0.28 -18.01
CA PRO A 64 -5.95 0.95 -18.29
C PRO A 64 -6.74 1.29 -17.01
N ARG A 65 -6.40 0.69 -15.86
CA ARG A 65 -7.06 0.92 -14.57
C ARG A 65 -6.44 2.11 -13.85
N ILE A 66 -7.24 2.87 -13.12
CA ILE A 66 -6.76 3.99 -12.31
C ILE A 66 -6.19 3.43 -11.01
N LEU A 67 -4.86 3.46 -10.89
CA LEU A 67 -4.17 2.93 -9.74
C LEU A 67 -3.98 3.99 -8.64
N GLY A 68 -4.04 3.54 -7.40
CA GLY A 68 -3.78 4.33 -6.21
C GLY A 68 -3.11 3.51 -5.12
N PHE A 69 -2.46 4.20 -4.19
CA PHE A 69 -1.98 3.56 -2.97
C PHE A 69 -3.12 3.47 -1.96
N ALA A 70 -3.52 2.25 -1.60
CA ALA A 70 -4.46 2.03 -0.49
C ALA A 70 -3.77 2.24 0.86
N LYS A 71 -2.48 1.91 0.97
CA LYS A 71 -1.69 2.08 2.19
C LYS A 71 -0.22 2.31 1.88
N ILE A 72 0.41 3.16 2.70
CA ILE A 72 1.83 3.48 2.63
C ILE A 72 2.39 3.43 4.05
N LEU A 73 3.49 2.71 4.22
CA LEU A 73 4.24 2.63 5.48
C LEU A 73 5.64 3.16 5.19
N GLU A 74 6.06 4.21 5.89
CA GLU A 74 7.44 4.70 5.86
C GLU A 74 8.28 4.00 6.93
N LEU A 75 9.49 3.59 6.58
CA LEU A 75 10.39 2.86 7.46
C LEU A 75 11.76 3.56 7.53
N GLU A 76 12.44 3.33 8.64
CA GLU A 76 13.77 3.90 8.89
C GLU A 76 14.86 3.39 7.94
N SER A 77 14.66 2.22 7.31
CA SER A 77 15.66 1.65 6.42
C SER A 77 15.06 0.78 5.32
N GLY A 78 15.75 0.71 4.18
CA GLY A 78 15.38 -0.16 3.07
C GLY A 78 15.42 -1.65 3.43
N ALA A 79 16.25 -2.05 4.41
CA ALA A 79 16.29 -3.42 4.91
C ALA A 79 15.00 -3.78 5.68
N LYS A 80 14.54 -2.87 6.57
CA LYS A 80 13.26 -3.04 7.27
C LYS A 80 12.10 -3.07 6.26
N ALA A 81 12.11 -2.19 5.26
CA ALA A 81 11.07 -2.15 4.23
C ALA A 81 10.96 -3.47 3.46
N ARG A 82 12.10 -4.01 2.98
CA ARG A 82 12.12 -5.31 2.29
C ARG A 82 11.70 -6.47 3.18
N LYS A 83 12.13 -6.47 4.45
CA LYS A 83 11.72 -7.50 5.42
C LYS A 83 10.21 -7.47 5.62
N LEU A 84 9.63 -6.28 5.79
CA LEU A 84 8.19 -6.13 5.99
C LEU A 84 7.39 -6.52 4.74
N GLU A 85 7.85 -6.13 3.54
CA GLU A 85 7.27 -6.59 2.27
C GLU A 85 7.28 -8.13 2.17
N ALA A 86 8.40 -8.77 2.50
CA ALA A 86 8.51 -10.22 2.49
C ALA A 86 7.57 -10.88 3.49
N THR A 87 7.39 -10.29 4.68
CA THR A 87 6.40 -10.73 5.67
C THR A 87 4.99 -10.65 5.08
N PHE A 88 4.56 -9.51 4.56
CA PHE A 88 3.23 -9.40 3.92
C PHE A 88 3.05 -10.38 2.77
N LYS A 89 4.02 -10.50 1.85
CA LYS A 89 3.92 -11.44 0.73
C LYS A 89 3.85 -12.90 1.18
N ARG A 90 4.49 -13.25 2.30
CA ARG A 90 4.40 -14.59 2.90
C ARG A 90 3.04 -14.81 3.54
N ASP A 91 2.56 -13.84 4.30
CA ASP A 91 1.30 -13.95 5.03
C ASP A 91 0.10 -13.96 4.04
N PHE A 92 0.22 -13.27 2.90
CA PHE A 92 -0.76 -13.26 1.82
C PHE A 92 -0.56 -14.36 0.76
N LYS A 93 0.36 -15.30 1.00
CA LYS A 93 0.74 -16.31 -0.01
C LYS A 93 -0.46 -17.14 -0.49
N HIS A 94 -1.44 -17.37 0.38
CA HIS A 94 -2.65 -18.15 0.06
C HIS A 94 -3.67 -17.39 -0.79
N GLN A 95 -3.53 -16.06 -0.87
CA GLN A 95 -4.39 -15.16 -1.63
C GLN A 95 -3.75 -14.75 -2.97
N LYS A 96 -2.61 -15.36 -3.32
CA LYS A 96 -1.86 -15.04 -4.52
C LYS A 96 -2.60 -15.52 -5.77
N GLU A 97 -2.83 -14.60 -6.69
CA GLU A 97 -3.60 -14.89 -7.91
C GLU A 97 -2.69 -14.83 -9.14
N LEU A 98 -2.02 -13.70 -9.37
CA LEU A 98 -1.11 -13.53 -10.49
C LEU A 98 0.11 -12.69 -10.11
N ASN A 99 1.31 -13.21 -10.33
CA ASN A 99 2.58 -12.52 -10.09
C ASN A 99 2.71 -11.98 -8.65
N GLU A 100 2.56 -10.67 -8.47
CA GLU A 100 2.66 -9.98 -7.17
C GLU A 100 1.31 -9.37 -6.73
N TRP A 101 0.20 -9.84 -7.30
CA TRP A 101 -1.16 -9.43 -6.95
C TRP A 101 -1.84 -10.47 -6.06
N PHE A 102 -2.47 -9.99 -5.01
CA PHE A 102 -3.17 -10.76 -3.99
C PHE A 102 -4.65 -10.38 -4.00
N ARG A 103 -5.55 -11.36 -3.95
CA ARG A 103 -6.99 -11.10 -3.80
C ARG A 103 -7.28 -10.55 -2.42
N ILE A 104 -7.93 -9.40 -2.35
CA ILE A 104 -8.33 -8.75 -1.10
C ILE A 104 -9.41 -9.61 -0.44
N ASN A 105 -9.07 -10.17 0.72
CA ASN A 105 -10.00 -10.83 1.65
C ASN A 105 -10.05 -10.03 2.96
N GLU A 106 -10.77 -10.55 3.96
CA GLU A 106 -10.87 -9.92 5.29
C GLU A 106 -9.50 -9.71 5.96
N ASP A 107 -8.54 -10.64 5.81
CA ASP A 107 -7.21 -10.50 6.42
C ASP A 107 -6.44 -9.29 5.82
N ILE A 108 -6.42 -9.20 4.49
CA ILE A 108 -5.77 -8.08 3.80
C ILE A 108 -6.51 -6.78 4.07
N LEU A 109 -7.84 -6.81 4.07
CA LEU A 109 -8.66 -5.64 4.38
C LEU A 109 -8.41 -5.15 5.82
N GLY A 110 -8.26 -6.08 6.77
CA GLY A 110 -7.80 -5.81 8.13
C GLY A 110 -6.45 -5.08 8.13
N VAL A 111 -5.45 -5.60 7.42
CA VAL A 111 -4.14 -4.92 7.29
C VAL A 111 -4.25 -3.53 6.65
N LEU A 112 -5.15 -3.33 5.67
CA LEU A 112 -5.36 -2.04 5.03
C LEU A 112 -6.07 -1.04 5.96
N ASN A 113 -7.01 -1.50 6.78
CA ASN A 113 -7.83 -0.68 7.67
C ASN A 113 -7.20 -0.45 9.06
N GLU A 114 -6.41 -1.38 9.56
CA GLU A 114 -5.85 -1.32 10.93
C GLU A 114 -4.64 -0.39 11.00
N MET A 115 -4.66 0.47 12.02
CA MET A 115 -3.54 1.30 12.45
C MET A 115 -2.58 0.47 13.29
N VAL A 116 -1.30 0.47 12.95
CA VAL A 116 -0.22 0.21 13.91
C VAL A 116 0.69 1.42 13.89
#